data_AF-A0A7X5FVM2-F1
#
_entry.id   AF-A0A7X5FVM2-F1
#
_cell.length_a   1.000
_cell.length_b   1.000
_cell.length_c   1.000
_cell.angle_alpha   90.00
_cell.angle_beta   90.00
_cell.angle_gamma   90.00
#
_symmetry.space_group_name_H-M   'P 1'
#
loop_
_entity.id
_entity.type
_entity.pdbx_description
1 polymer ?
#
loop_
_entity_poly.entity_id
_entity_poly.type
_entity_poly.pdbx_seq_one_letter_code
_entity_poly.pdbx_strand_id
1 'polypeptide(L)'
;MKQVLSHSITLIRDTEPLDNQYLFQIANDVSSPMIIDLAEVLKEFRNDRVEFKKDYKLWNDVYPGEKELELFNEIVEKALTDEQKIHIVNCTLREEVQFIRELYEKLGYFDAKENRFVVPFATAPVTIGTNIRNLVYSTKDYKSKREQICFIPPPREPGHVKTLFAAINSGVVSTVSLNDISVEKELIEDLLETEKVNLTTLSQVMYGNFLEIGCQIGKIEEWIVELS
;
A
#
# COMPACT_ATOMS: atom_id res chain seq x y z
N MET A 1 -25.90 -0.44 11.35
CA MET A 1 -24.60 -0.21 10.68
C MET A 1 -23.44 -0.41 11.65
N LYS A 2 -22.41 -1.12 11.23
CA LYS A 2 -21.20 -1.40 12.01
C LYS A 2 -20.10 -0.40 11.64
N GLN A 3 -19.09 -0.17 12.48
CA GLN A 3 -17.90 0.61 12.18
C GLN A 3 -16.67 -0.30 12.25
N VAL A 4 -15.73 -0.10 11.32
CA VAL A 4 -14.43 -0.77 11.36
C VAL A 4 -13.44 0.15 12.05
N LEU A 5 -13.00 -0.26 13.24
CA LEU A 5 -11.90 0.36 13.97
C LEU A 5 -10.65 -0.46 13.72
N SER A 6 -9.48 0.13 14.01
CA SER A 6 -8.17 -0.43 13.66
C SER A 6 -8.00 -1.91 14.00
N HIS A 7 -8.75 -2.52 14.91
CA HIS A 7 -8.60 -3.94 15.22
C HIS A 7 -9.92 -4.68 15.43
N SER A 8 -11.06 -4.05 15.16
CA SER A 8 -12.36 -4.63 15.49
C SER A 8 -13.50 -4.00 14.68
N ILE A 9 -14.57 -4.77 14.55
CA ILE A 9 -15.83 -4.28 14.03
C ILE A 9 -16.75 -4.03 15.22
N THR A 10 -17.19 -2.78 15.39
CA THR A 10 -18.05 -2.37 16.50
C THR A 10 -19.43 -1.93 16.00
N LEU A 11 -20.49 -2.21 16.75
CA LEU A 11 -21.82 -1.70 16.43
C LEU A 11 -21.90 -0.19 16.68
N ILE A 12 -22.42 0.57 15.73
CA ILE A 12 -22.71 2.00 15.92
C ILE A 12 -23.97 2.11 16.79
N ARG A 13 -23.91 2.94 17.83
CA ARG A 13 -25.05 3.20 18.72
C ARG A 13 -26.26 3.65 17.89
N ASP A 14 -27.44 3.17 18.28
CA ASP A 14 -28.73 3.53 17.66
C ASP A 14 -28.87 3.09 16.19
N THR A 15 -28.19 2.01 15.78
CA THR A 15 -28.34 1.41 14.44
C THR A 15 -28.73 -0.07 14.50
N GLU A 16 -29.35 -0.57 13.42
CA GLU A 16 -29.78 -1.97 13.33
C GLU A 16 -28.56 -2.93 13.34
N PRO A 17 -28.51 -3.93 14.26
CA PRO A 17 -27.39 -4.87 14.36
C PRO A 17 -27.28 -5.86 13.20
N LEU A 18 -28.40 -6.14 12.54
CA LEU A 18 -28.50 -7.15 11.49
C LEU A 18 -28.13 -6.64 10.09
N ASP A 19 -27.85 -5.34 9.93
CA ASP A 19 -27.36 -4.82 8.66
C ASP A 19 -25.93 -5.32 8.36
N ASN A 20 -25.72 -5.76 7.12
CA ASN A 20 -24.41 -6.09 6.54
C ASN A 20 -23.69 -4.84 6.00
N GLN A 21 -23.92 -3.70 6.64
CA GLN A 21 -23.33 -2.42 6.28
C GLN A 21 -22.25 -2.00 7.30
N TYR A 22 -21.11 -1.58 6.78
CA TYR A 22 -19.91 -1.25 7.54
C TYR A 22 -19.39 0.15 7.18
N LEU A 23 -19.21 0.99 8.18
CA LEU A 23 -18.59 2.30 8.09
C LEU A 23 -17.07 2.14 8.10
N PHE A 24 -16.45 2.59 7.03
CA PHE A 24 -15.02 2.51 6.74
C PHE A 24 -14.43 3.91 6.64
N GLN A 25 -13.26 4.11 7.23
CA GLN A 25 -12.53 5.38 7.14
C GLN A 25 -11.34 5.24 6.22
N ILE A 26 -11.10 6.26 5.41
CA ILE A 26 -10.02 6.31 4.44
C ILE A 26 -9.22 7.59 4.67
N ALA A 27 -7.91 7.45 4.84
CA ALA A 27 -6.99 8.58 4.95
C ALA A 27 -6.79 9.23 3.57
N ASN A 28 -6.93 10.55 3.52
CA ASN A 28 -6.58 11.41 2.40
C ASN A 28 -5.68 12.54 2.87
N ASP A 29 -4.94 13.12 1.92
CA ASP A 29 -4.03 14.25 2.20
C ASP A 29 -3.06 13.89 3.34
N VAL A 30 -2.38 12.75 3.16
CA VAL A 30 -1.45 12.20 4.15
C VAL A 30 -0.09 12.86 3.98
N SER A 31 0.45 13.40 5.06
CA SER A 31 1.77 14.05 5.05
C SER A 31 2.57 13.75 6.31
N SER A 32 3.90 13.74 6.17
CA SER A 32 4.85 13.64 7.29
C SER A 32 6.27 13.87 6.79
N PRO A 33 7.17 14.49 7.59
CA PRO A 33 8.59 14.60 7.23
C PRO A 33 9.31 13.25 7.10
N MET A 34 8.71 12.16 7.59
CA MET A 34 9.29 10.81 7.49
C MET A 34 8.88 10.07 6.22
N ILE A 35 7.94 10.59 5.44
CA ILE A 35 7.47 9.93 4.22
C ILE A 35 8.49 10.10 3.11
N ILE A 36 8.85 9.00 2.48
CA ILE A 36 9.65 8.96 1.27
C ILE A 36 8.79 8.33 0.18
N ASP A 37 8.55 9.08 -0.89
CA ASP A 37 7.75 8.62 -2.02
C ASP A 37 8.66 8.05 -3.13
N LEU A 38 8.65 6.72 -3.30
CA LEU A 38 9.41 6.07 -4.37
C LEU A 38 8.98 6.54 -5.76
N ALA A 39 7.71 6.87 -5.97
CA ALA A 39 7.24 7.38 -7.25
C ALA A 39 7.92 8.70 -7.60
N GLU A 40 8.05 9.61 -6.63
CA GLU A 40 8.71 10.91 -6.83
C GLU A 40 10.21 10.74 -7.07
N VAL A 41 10.88 9.90 -6.28
CA VAL A 41 12.32 9.62 -6.44
C VAL A 41 12.61 8.97 -7.80
N LEU A 42 11.75 8.05 -8.24
CA LEU A 42 11.95 7.29 -9.48
C LEU A 42 11.74 8.14 -10.75
N LYS A 43 11.01 9.26 -10.67
CA LYS A 43 10.81 10.19 -11.82
C LYS A 43 12.14 10.71 -12.39
N GLU A 44 13.14 10.91 -11.54
CA GLU A 44 14.47 11.39 -11.97
C GLU A 44 15.22 10.38 -12.84
N PHE A 45 14.82 9.11 -12.80
CA PHE A 45 15.46 8.00 -13.50
C PHE A 45 14.65 7.49 -14.69
N ARG A 46 13.76 8.33 -15.22
CA ARG A 46 12.97 8.02 -16.42
C ARG A 46 13.88 7.63 -17.59
N ASN A 47 13.63 6.47 -18.18
CA ASN A 47 14.33 6.04 -19.39
C ASN A 47 13.69 6.64 -20.64
N ASP A 48 14.19 7.80 -21.06
CA ASP A 48 13.67 8.55 -22.21
C ASP A 48 13.83 7.84 -23.57
N ARG A 49 14.65 6.78 -23.64
CA ARG A 49 14.89 6.02 -24.88
C ARG A 49 13.75 5.05 -25.21
N VAL A 50 12.86 4.78 -24.25
CA VAL A 50 11.79 3.79 -24.40
C VAL A 50 10.54 4.42 -25.04
N GLU A 51 10.23 4.00 -26.26
CA GLU A 51 9.01 4.43 -26.98
C GLU A 51 7.78 3.57 -26.61
N PHE A 52 7.30 3.69 -25.38
CA PHE A 52 6.20 2.85 -24.86
C PHE A 52 4.84 3.06 -25.56
N LYS A 53 4.62 4.17 -26.27
CA LYS A 53 3.33 4.41 -26.96
C LYS A 53 3.09 3.42 -28.12
N LYS A 54 4.14 2.73 -28.59
CA LYS A 54 4.05 1.67 -29.61
C LYS A 54 3.67 0.31 -29.00
N ASP A 55 4.18 0.03 -27.80
CA ASP A 55 3.79 -1.12 -26.98
C ASP A 55 3.78 -0.69 -25.51
N TYR A 56 2.59 -0.54 -24.95
CA TYR A 56 2.42 -0.04 -23.58
C TYR A 56 3.12 -0.92 -22.54
N LYS A 57 3.37 -2.20 -22.85
CA LYS A 57 4.13 -3.10 -21.94
C LYS A 57 5.52 -2.56 -21.61
N LEU A 58 6.10 -1.79 -22.52
CA LEU A 58 7.41 -1.15 -22.34
C LEU A 58 7.36 -0.01 -21.30
N TRP A 59 6.19 0.38 -20.78
CA TRP A 59 6.12 1.34 -19.67
C TRP A 59 6.92 0.84 -18.45
N ASN A 60 6.94 -0.47 -18.23
CA ASN A 60 7.73 -1.11 -17.19
C ASN A 60 9.25 -0.88 -17.38
N ASP A 61 9.70 -0.64 -18.62
CA ASP A 61 11.09 -0.34 -18.98
C ASP A 61 11.39 1.17 -18.93
N VAL A 62 10.36 2.03 -18.92
CA VAL A 62 10.50 3.48 -18.67
C VAL A 62 10.96 3.71 -17.23
N TYR A 63 10.46 2.88 -16.29
CA TYR A 63 10.82 2.89 -14.88
C TYR A 63 11.17 1.46 -14.41
N PRO A 64 12.41 1.01 -14.69
CA PRO A 64 12.82 -0.37 -14.47
C PRO A 64 12.75 -0.76 -13.00
N GLY A 65 12.30 -1.98 -12.71
CA GLY A 65 12.25 -2.51 -11.34
C GLY A 65 13.63 -2.61 -10.70
N GLU A 66 14.69 -2.83 -11.49
CA GLU A 66 16.07 -2.83 -11.00
C GLU A 66 16.45 -1.49 -10.36
N LYS A 67 16.04 -0.38 -10.98
CA LYS A 67 16.36 0.96 -10.47
C LYS A 67 15.50 1.34 -9.27
N GLU A 68 14.23 0.94 -9.25
CA GLU A 68 13.37 1.07 -8.06
C GLU A 68 14.00 0.34 -6.87
N LEU A 69 14.43 -0.92 -7.05
CA LEU A 69 15.04 -1.71 -5.98
C LEU A 69 16.37 -1.13 -5.49
N GLU A 70 17.21 -0.63 -6.41
CA GLU A 70 18.46 0.06 -6.05
C GLU A 70 18.19 1.25 -5.14
N LEU A 71 17.26 2.14 -5.54
CA LEU A 71 16.88 3.32 -4.76
C LEU A 71 16.27 2.95 -3.41
N PHE A 72 15.39 1.94 -3.40
CA PHE A 72 14.78 1.44 -2.17
C PHE A 72 15.86 1.00 -1.16
N ASN A 73 16.82 0.19 -1.60
CA ASN A 73 17.88 -0.30 -0.72
C ASN A 73 18.75 0.86 -0.20
N GLU A 74 19.15 1.80 -1.05
CA GLU A 74 19.92 2.97 -0.64
C GLU A 74 19.17 3.81 0.42
N ILE A 75 17.87 4.03 0.22
CA ILE A 75 17.02 4.76 1.16
C ILE A 75 16.96 4.05 2.51
N VAL A 76 16.71 2.74 2.50
CA VAL A 76 16.57 1.95 3.72
C VAL A 76 17.90 1.86 4.47
N GLU A 77 19.00 1.55 3.79
CA GLU A 77 20.33 1.45 4.40
C GLU A 77 20.75 2.77 5.04
N LYS A 78 20.52 3.88 4.35
CA LYS A 78 20.80 5.22 4.87
C LYS A 78 19.97 5.51 6.12
N ALA A 79 18.65 5.27 6.08
CA ALA A 79 17.79 5.51 7.22
C ALA A 79 18.18 4.68 8.45
N LEU A 80 18.57 3.41 8.24
CA LEU A 80 19.07 2.55 9.32
C LEU A 80 20.41 3.04 9.88
N THR A 81 21.31 3.53 9.01
CA THR A 81 22.63 4.08 9.42
C THR A 81 22.48 5.38 10.22
N ASP A 82 21.56 6.25 9.78
CA ASP A 82 21.30 7.55 10.38
C ASP A 82 20.33 7.46 11.57
N GLU A 83 19.87 6.26 11.95
CA GLU A 83 18.84 6.00 12.97
C GLU A 83 17.55 6.81 12.75
N GLN A 84 17.22 7.07 11.48
CA GLN A 84 16.07 7.86 11.09
C GLN A 84 14.85 6.96 10.86
N LYS A 85 13.74 7.27 11.54
CA LYS A 85 12.45 6.67 11.21
C LYS A 85 11.97 7.16 9.85
N ILE A 86 11.60 6.23 8.97
CA ILE A 86 11.03 6.54 7.66
C ILE A 86 9.81 5.67 7.34
N HIS A 87 8.92 6.21 6.50
CA HIS A 87 7.83 5.47 5.88
C HIS A 87 7.96 5.58 4.36
N ILE A 88 8.21 4.45 3.68
CA ILE A 88 8.37 4.43 2.22
C ILE A 88 7.05 4.07 1.58
N VAL A 89 6.49 4.97 0.77
CA VAL A 89 5.24 4.72 0.03
C VAL A 89 5.54 4.30 -1.41
N ASN A 90 4.52 3.72 -2.05
CA ASN A 90 4.56 3.26 -3.44
C ASN A 90 5.58 2.13 -3.69
N CYS A 91 5.81 1.23 -2.73
CA CYS A 91 6.58 0.00 -2.95
C CYS A 91 5.81 -0.97 -3.87
N THR A 92 6.49 -1.58 -4.84
CA THR A 92 5.84 -2.43 -5.85
C THR A 92 6.49 -3.79 -6.04
N LEU A 93 7.71 -3.99 -5.56
CA LEU A 93 8.52 -5.17 -5.84
C LEU A 93 8.44 -6.21 -4.72
N ARG A 94 8.61 -7.49 -5.09
CA ARG A 94 8.59 -8.58 -4.11
C ARG A 94 9.88 -8.58 -3.29
N GLU A 95 10.96 -8.09 -3.89
CA GLU A 95 12.29 -7.97 -3.32
C GLU A 95 12.30 -6.91 -2.20
N GLU A 96 11.62 -5.78 -2.38
CA GLU A 96 11.43 -4.75 -1.33
C GLU A 96 10.69 -5.31 -0.13
N VAL A 97 9.58 -6.03 -0.39
CA VAL A 97 8.82 -6.71 0.66
C VAL A 97 9.68 -7.73 1.40
N GLN A 98 10.47 -8.53 0.67
CA GLN A 98 11.34 -9.54 1.26
C GLN A 98 12.41 -8.90 2.15
N PHE A 99 13.00 -7.78 1.72
CA PHE A 99 13.96 -7.03 2.52
C PHE A 99 13.36 -6.60 3.87
N ILE A 100 12.18 -5.98 3.84
CA ILE A 100 11.52 -5.49 5.07
C ILE A 100 11.06 -6.64 5.95
N ARG A 101 10.61 -7.74 5.34
CA ARG A 101 10.29 -8.97 6.06
C ARG A 101 11.50 -9.46 6.85
N GLU A 102 12.68 -9.57 6.23
CA GLU A 102 13.91 -9.99 6.90
C GLU A 102 14.34 -9.00 8.00
N LEU A 103 14.17 -7.70 7.77
CA LEU A 103 14.41 -6.68 8.80
C LEU A 103 13.49 -6.90 10.01
N TYR A 104 12.19 -7.08 9.79
CA TYR A 104 11.21 -7.32 10.86
C TYR A 104 11.45 -8.65 11.59
N GLU A 105 11.87 -9.70 10.88
CA GLU A 105 12.28 -10.96 11.49
C GLU A 105 13.50 -10.75 12.42
N LYS A 106 14.52 -10.00 11.99
CA LYS A 106 15.68 -9.63 12.82
C LYS A 106 15.30 -8.80 14.04
N LEU A 107 14.29 -7.94 13.92
CA LEU A 107 13.76 -7.12 15.01
C LEU A 107 12.80 -7.88 15.94
N GLY A 108 12.48 -9.14 15.62
CA GLY A 108 11.61 -9.98 16.45
C GLY A 108 10.12 -9.66 16.34
N TYR A 109 9.68 -9.02 15.26
CA TYR A 109 8.28 -8.63 15.06
C TYR A 109 7.39 -9.77 14.53
N PHE A 110 7.97 -10.90 14.14
CA PHE A 110 7.19 -12.04 13.64
C PHE A 110 6.57 -12.85 14.80
N ASP A 111 5.25 -12.95 14.82
CA ASP A 111 4.51 -13.82 15.73
C ASP A 111 4.22 -15.16 15.04
N ALA A 112 4.89 -16.21 15.50
CA ALA A 112 4.75 -17.56 14.95
C ALA A 112 3.40 -18.21 15.26
N LYS A 113 2.67 -17.77 16.29
CA LYS A 113 1.35 -18.32 16.63
C LYS A 113 0.28 -17.79 15.68
N GLU A 114 0.34 -16.49 15.42
CA GLU A 114 -0.60 -15.80 14.54
C GLU A 114 -0.15 -15.84 13.06
N ASN A 115 1.05 -16.37 12.79
CA ASN A 115 1.69 -16.45 11.47
C ASN A 115 1.69 -15.10 10.73
N ARG A 116 1.98 -14.02 11.47
CA ARG A 116 1.97 -12.63 10.97
C ARG A 116 2.98 -11.76 11.71
N PHE A 117 3.27 -10.61 11.15
CA PHE A 117 4.07 -9.57 11.76
C PHE A 117 3.20 -8.68 12.66
N VAL A 118 3.64 -8.52 13.91
CA VAL A 118 3.07 -7.58 14.89
C VAL A 118 4.08 -6.46 15.02
N VAL A 119 4.02 -5.52 14.08
CA VAL A 119 5.00 -4.43 13.96
C VAL A 119 4.57 -3.27 14.86
N PRO A 120 5.43 -2.80 15.79
CA PRO A 120 5.15 -1.60 16.56
C PRO A 120 5.39 -0.36 15.68
N PHE A 121 4.43 0.00 14.82
CA PHE A 121 4.59 1.05 13.81
C PHE A 121 4.99 2.42 14.38
N ALA A 122 4.66 2.70 15.64
CA ALA A 122 5.10 3.91 16.33
C ALA A 122 6.63 4.01 16.44
N THR A 123 7.32 2.87 16.61
CA THR A 123 8.78 2.81 16.86
C THR A 123 9.57 2.04 15.80
N ALA A 124 8.89 1.36 14.87
CA ALA A 124 9.56 0.66 13.78
C ALA A 124 10.39 1.66 12.95
N PRO A 125 11.67 1.38 12.67
CA PRO A 125 12.56 2.34 12.00
C PRO A 125 12.18 2.54 10.54
N VAL A 126 11.68 1.49 9.89
CA VAL A 126 11.26 1.53 8.49
C VAL A 126 9.90 0.86 8.40
N THR A 127 8.94 1.53 7.77
CA THR A 127 7.65 0.94 7.39
C THR A 127 7.41 1.18 5.92
N ILE A 128 6.63 0.31 5.27
CA ILE A 128 6.37 0.40 3.83
C ILE A 128 4.89 0.41 3.50
N GLY A 129 4.53 1.18 2.47
CA GLY A 129 3.20 1.26 1.90
C GLY A 129 3.22 1.03 0.40
N THR A 130 2.08 0.66 -0.16
CA THR A 130 1.91 0.50 -1.61
C THR A 130 0.76 1.36 -2.11
N ASN A 131 0.72 1.66 -3.40
CA ASN A 131 -0.41 2.37 -3.99
C ASN A 131 -1.56 1.40 -4.28
N ILE A 132 -2.81 1.85 -4.15
CA ILE A 132 -3.96 1.03 -4.54
C ILE A 132 -3.87 0.54 -6.00
N ARG A 133 -3.35 1.38 -6.89
CA ARG A 133 -3.23 1.04 -8.31
C ARG A 133 -2.26 -0.11 -8.54
N ASN A 134 -1.23 -0.26 -7.70
CA ASN A 134 -0.29 -1.39 -7.76
C ASN A 134 -0.85 -2.68 -7.16
N LEU A 135 -1.97 -2.61 -6.43
CA LEU A 135 -2.72 -3.79 -5.97
C LEU A 135 -3.73 -4.27 -7.03
N VAL A 136 -4.33 -3.36 -7.78
CA VAL A 136 -5.36 -3.69 -8.76
C VAL A 136 -4.78 -4.00 -10.14
N TYR A 137 -3.81 -3.22 -10.61
CA TYR A 137 -3.23 -3.39 -11.95
C TYR A 137 -1.93 -4.20 -11.95
N SER A 138 -1.72 -4.91 -13.06
CA SER A 138 -0.53 -5.71 -13.33
C SER A 138 -0.07 -5.60 -14.78
N THR A 139 1.04 -6.25 -15.13
CA THR A 139 1.51 -6.34 -16.52
C THR A 139 0.53 -6.98 -17.50
N LYS A 140 -0.46 -7.73 -17.00
CA LYS A 140 -1.53 -8.33 -17.83
C LYS A 140 -2.52 -7.30 -18.36
N ASP A 141 -2.70 -6.20 -17.64
CA ASP A 141 -3.71 -5.17 -17.92
C ASP A 141 -3.25 -4.17 -18.99
N TYR A 142 -2.01 -4.31 -19.46
CA TYR A 142 -1.40 -3.40 -20.41
C TYR A 142 -2.10 -3.26 -21.74
N LYS A 143 -2.84 -4.30 -22.16
CA LYS A 143 -3.60 -4.26 -23.40
C LYS A 143 -4.95 -3.58 -23.24
N SER A 144 -5.63 -3.80 -22.11
CA SER A 144 -7.02 -3.42 -21.87
C SER A 144 -7.17 -2.07 -21.15
N LYS A 145 -6.16 -1.62 -20.39
CA LYS A 145 -6.24 -0.44 -19.50
C LYS A 145 -5.14 0.60 -19.77
N ARG A 146 -4.73 0.77 -21.03
CA ARG A 146 -3.55 1.55 -21.49
C ARG A 146 -3.39 2.94 -20.86
N GLU A 147 -4.47 3.69 -20.70
CA GLU A 147 -4.42 5.04 -20.14
C GLU A 147 -4.37 5.06 -18.59
N GLN A 148 -4.87 4.00 -17.95
CA GLN A 148 -4.99 3.90 -16.49
C GLN A 148 -3.72 3.37 -15.83
N ILE A 149 -2.87 2.66 -16.59
CA ILE A 149 -1.67 1.96 -16.11
C ILE A 149 -0.38 2.77 -16.22
N CYS A 150 -0.40 3.93 -16.87
CA CYS A 150 0.78 4.77 -17.07
C CYS A 150 1.06 5.65 -15.84
N PHE A 151 1.22 5.04 -14.68
CA PHE A 151 1.58 5.69 -13.41
C PHE A 151 2.92 5.15 -12.89
N ILE A 152 3.43 5.77 -11.83
CA ILE A 152 4.77 5.51 -11.27
C ILE A 152 4.62 5.11 -9.79
N PRO A 153 5.31 4.05 -9.32
CA PRO A 153 6.01 3.08 -10.14
C PRO A 153 5.04 2.21 -10.97
N PRO A 154 5.48 1.70 -12.12
CA PRO A 154 4.60 1.03 -13.07
C PRO A 154 4.01 -0.26 -12.48
N PRO A 155 2.81 -0.69 -12.93
CA PRO A 155 2.28 -1.99 -12.57
C PRO A 155 3.29 -3.11 -12.89
N ARG A 156 3.53 -3.98 -11.90
CA ARG A 156 4.49 -5.06 -11.99
C ARG A 156 3.83 -6.39 -12.40
N GLU A 157 4.65 -7.40 -12.64
CA GLU A 157 4.16 -8.74 -12.97
C GLU A 157 3.22 -9.26 -11.86
N PRO A 158 2.19 -10.07 -12.18
CA PRO A 158 1.19 -10.53 -11.20
C PRO A 158 1.76 -11.21 -9.95
N GLY A 159 2.97 -11.79 -10.05
CA GLY A 159 3.68 -12.34 -8.89
C GLY A 159 4.01 -11.29 -7.83
N HIS A 160 4.35 -10.07 -8.22
CA HIS A 160 4.62 -8.96 -7.30
C HIS A 160 3.32 -8.49 -6.63
N VAL A 161 2.25 -8.33 -7.42
CA VAL A 161 0.91 -7.97 -6.91
C VAL A 161 0.43 -8.98 -5.86
N LYS A 162 0.58 -10.28 -6.13
CA LYS A 162 0.25 -11.34 -5.17
C LYS A 162 1.08 -11.23 -3.89
N THR A 163 2.37 -10.89 -4.00
CA THR A 163 3.23 -10.65 -2.84
C THR A 163 2.77 -9.45 -2.03
N LEU A 164 2.35 -8.35 -2.66
CA LEU A 164 1.82 -7.18 -1.94
C LEU A 164 0.57 -7.53 -1.12
N PHE A 165 -0.37 -8.28 -1.70
CA PHE A 165 -1.54 -8.77 -0.95
C PHE A 165 -1.15 -9.67 0.23
N ALA A 166 -0.22 -10.59 0.02
CA ALA A 166 0.29 -11.44 1.10
C ALA A 166 1.01 -10.62 2.18
N ALA A 167 1.72 -9.55 1.79
CA ALA A 167 2.44 -8.67 2.69
C ALA A 167 1.50 -7.78 3.52
N ILE A 168 0.40 -7.29 2.93
CA ILE A 168 -0.69 -6.60 3.64
C ILE A 168 -1.30 -7.53 4.68
N ASN A 169 -1.72 -8.73 4.26
CA ASN A 169 -2.37 -9.69 5.15
C ASN A 169 -1.44 -10.22 6.28
N SER A 170 -0.13 -10.27 6.03
CA SER A 170 0.86 -10.66 7.02
C SER A 170 1.42 -9.49 7.85
N GLY A 171 1.01 -8.25 7.60
CA GLY A 171 1.43 -7.08 8.38
C GLY A 171 2.81 -6.51 8.03
N VAL A 172 3.42 -6.93 6.92
CA VAL A 172 4.69 -6.37 6.42
C VAL A 172 4.45 -5.01 5.74
N VAL A 173 3.44 -4.94 4.87
CA VAL A 173 2.98 -3.68 4.27
C VAL A 173 2.00 -3.02 5.22
N SER A 174 2.36 -1.83 5.71
CA SER A 174 1.61 -1.11 6.73
C SER A 174 0.48 -0.28 6.15
N THR A 175 0.61 0.25 4.95
CA THR A 175 -0.36 1.22 4.42
C THR A 175 -0.66 1.01 2.94
N VAL A 176 -1.85 1.44 2.54
CA VAL A 176 -2.25 1.57 1.14
C VAL A 176 -2.52 3.04 0.88
N SER A 177 -1.73 3.65 -0.01
CA SER A 177 -1.87 5.04 -0.40
C SER A 177 -2.87 5.20 -1.54
N LEU A 178 -3.56 6.33 -1.50
CA LEU A 178 -4.50 6.81 -2.50
C LEU A 178 -4.05 8.20 -2.93
N ASN A 179 -4.01 8.43 -4.24
CA ASN A 179 -3.62 9.73 -4.79
C ASN A 179 -4.85 10.65 -4.91
N ASP A 180 -5.99 10.10 -5.34
CA ASP A 180 -7.25 10.84 -5.46
C ASP A 180 -8.43 9.87 -5.30
N ILE A 181 -9.12 9.94 -4.16
CA ILE A 181 -10.28 9.08 -3.88
C ILE A 181 -11.39 9.21 -4.91
N SER A 182 -11.62 10.42 -5.46
CA SER A 182 -12.70 10.61 -6.43
C SER A 182 -12.44 9.82 -7.72
N VAL A 183 -11.16 9.65 -8.07
CA VAL A 183 -10.70 8.92 -9.25
C VAL A 183 -10.50 7.43 -8.94
N GLU A 184 -10.10 7.09 -7.72
CA GLU A 184 -9.69 5.73 -7.34
C GLU A 184 -10.81 4.95 -6.64
N LYS A 185 -12.01 5.52 -6.55
CA LYS A 185 -13.14 4.88 -5.89
C LYS A 185 -13.45 3.48 -6.43
N GLU A 186 -13.48 3.32 -7.75
CA GLU A 186 -13.72 2.02 -8.40
C GLU A 186 -12.66 0.97 -8.04
N LEU A 187 -11.42 1.39 -7.74
CA LEU A 187 -10.34 0.48 -7.35
C LEU A 187 -10.54 -0.02 -5.92
N ILE A 188 -11.09 0.83 -5.03
CA ILE A 188 -11.44 0.44 -3.66
C ILE A 188 -12.61 -0.55 -3.68
N GLU A 189 -13.62 -0.29 -4.52
CA GLU A 189 -14.75 -1.20 -4.73
C GLU A 189 -14.27 -2.57 -5.24
N ASP A 190 -13.38 -2.63 -6.23
CA ASP A 190 -12.78 -3.89 -6.72
C ASP A 190 -12.00 -4.64 -5.61
N LEU A 191 -11.27 -3.93 -4.75
CA LEU A 191 -10.59 -4.55 -3.61
C LEU A 191 -11.57 -5.18 -2.61
N LEU A 192 -12.72 -4.53 -2.38
CA LEU A 192 -13.76 -5.02 -1.48
C LEU A 192 -14.48 -6.24 -2.09
N GLU A 193 -14.87 -6.16 -3.36
CA GLU A 193 -15.57 -7.24 -4.07
C GLU A 193 -14.71 -8.50 -4.24
N THR A 194 -13.40 -8.33 -4.44
CA THR A 194 -12.49 -9.47 -4.64
C THR A 194 -12.09 -10.19 -3.35
N GLU A 195 -12.41 -9.63 -2.19
CA GLU A 195 -12.16 -10.19 -0.85
C GLU A 195 -10.72 -10.67 -0.60
N LYS A 196 -9.73 -10.12 -1.33
CA LYS A 196 -8.30 -10.50 -1.19
C LYS A 196 -7.69 -10.02 0.13
N VAL A 197 -8.32 -9.02 0.76
CA VAL A 197 -7.96 -8.45 2.07
C VAL A 197 -9.23 -8.36 2.88
N ASN A 198 -9.21 -8.86 4.12
CA ASN A 198 -10.39 -8.75 4.98
C ASN A 198 -10.64 -7.29 5.38
N LEU A 199 -11.89 -6.97 5.72
CA LEU A 199 -12.33 -5.61 5.99
C LEU A 199 -11.55 -4.92 7.14
N THR A 200 -11.22 -5.66 8.21
CA THR A 200 -10.45 -5.11 9.35
C THR A 200 -9.04 -4.74 8.92
N THR A 201 -8.35 -5.63 8.19
CA THR A 201 -7.01 -5.36 7.65
C THR A 201 -7.03 -4.22 6.64
N LEU A 202 -8.06 -4.16 5.79
CA LEU A 202 -8.21 -3.04 4.86
C LEU A 202 -8.34 -1.71 5.62
N SER A 203 -9.11 -1.68 6.71
CA SER A 203 -9.31 -0.47 7.53
C SER A 203 -8.03 -0.01 8.22
N GLN A 204 -7.24 -0.97 8.69
CA GLN A 204 -5.90 -0.70 9.21
C GLN A 204 -5.04 -0.02 8.16
N VAL A 205 -4.87 -0.63 6.99
CA VAL A 205 -3.92 -0.12 5.99
C VAL A 205 -4.38 1.15 5.27
N MET A 206 -5.69 1.41 5.23
CA MET A 206 -6.25 2.61 4.59
C MET A 206 -6.35 3.82 5.54
N TYR A 207 -6.29 3.62 6.86
CA TYR A 207 -6.41 4.72 7.82
C TYR A 207 -5.64 4.49 9.12
N GLY A 208 -5.95 3.42 9.86
CA GLY A 208 -5.44 3.22 11.22
C GLY A 208 -3.90 3.23 11.31
N ASN A 209 -3.23 2.57 10.38
CA ASN A 209 -1.78 2.42 10.38
C ASN A 209 -1.06 3.74 10.04
N PHE A 210 -1.67 4.63 9.23
CA PHE A 210 -1.11 5.96 9.01
C PHE A 210 -1.01 6.76 10.32
N LEU A 211 -2.03 6.67 11.18
CA LEU A 211 -2.01 7.29 12.50
C LEU A 211 -0.94 6.69 13.40
N GLU A 212 -0.84 5.35 13.45
CA GLU A 212 0.14 4.65 14.30
C GLU A 212 1.59 4.94 13.89
N ILE A 213 1.84 5.11 12.59
CA ILE A 213 3.15 5.52 12.07
C ILE A 213 3.48 6.97 12.50
N GLY A 214 2.48 7.80 12.77
CA GLY A 214 2.64 9.21 13.09
C GLY A 214 2.53 10.12 11.87
N CYS A 215 1.82 9.69 10.82
CA CYS A 215 1.47 10.55 9.71
C CYS A 215 0.33 11.51 10.09
N GLN A 216 0.35 12.70 9.50
CA GLN A 216 -0.75 13.66 9.60
C GLN A 216 -1.76 13.35 8.50
N ILE A 217 -3.05 13.29 8.86
CA ILE A 217 -4.16 13.05 7.93
C ILE A 217 -4.93 14.35 7.79
N GLY A 218 -4.81 15.01 6.64
CA GLY A 218 -5.49 16.27 6.36
C GLY A 218 -6.99 16.10 6.11
N LYS A 219 -7.41 14.97 5.54
CA LYS A 219 -8.81 14.68 5.23
C LYS A 219 -9.17 13.22 5.49
N ILE A 220 -10.40 12.99 5.95
CA ILE A 220 -10.97 11.64 6.16
C ILE A 220 -12.18 11.51 5.24
N GLU A 221 -12.25 10.41 4.50
CA GLU A 221 -13.46 10.00 3.80
C GLU A 221 -14.11 8.83 4.51
N GLU A 222 -15.43 8.90 4.68
CA GLU A 222 -16.23 7.88 5.37
C GLU A 222 -17.15 7.18 4.39
N TRP A 223 -17.04 5.86 4.32
CA TRP A 223 -17.72 5.04 3.34
C TRP A 223 -18.60 4.01 4.01
N ILE A 224 -19.78 3.77 3.44
CA ILE A 224 -20.65 2.68 3.85
C ILE A 224 -20.46 1.54 2.84
N VAL A 225 -19.91 0.43 3.31
CA VAL A 225 -19.70 -0.78 2.52
C VAL A 225 -20.78 -1.78 2.89
N GLU A 226 -21.51 -2.27 1.89
CA GLU A 226 -22.51 -3.32 2.05
C GLU A 226 -21.95 -4.64 1.52
N LEU A 227 -21.93 -5.69 2.34
CA LEU A 227 -21.54 -7.02 1.93
C LEU A 227 -22.79 -7.83 1.58
N SER A 228 -22.89 -8.27 0.33
CA SER A 228 -23.99 -9.07 -0.23
C SER A 228 -23.97 -10.52 0.23
#